data_AF-A0A2D4LW32-F1
#
_entry.id   AF-A0A2D4LW32-F1
#
_cell.length_a   1.000
_cell.length_b   1.000
_cell.length_c   1.000
_cell.angle_alpha   90.00
_cell.angle_beta   90.00
_cell.angle_gamma   90.00
#
_symmetry.space_group_name_H-M   'P 1'
#
loop_
_entity.id
_entity.type
_entity.pdbx_description
1 polymer ?
#
loop_
_entity_poly.entity_id
_entity_poly.type
_entity_poly.pdbx_seq_one_letter_code
_entity_poly.pdbx_strand_id
1 'polypeptide(L)'
;IQEDPSTIGGQVYFCYDDSPYKSYEDFNMEFLSPCGFRLLGSRPLLPFFLLQLIALINAVLQWLLKPFCVYAPILNPYTLVIASTTFTVKTNKALKHFGYKPCFTWEESRNHTIRWLQEVAAEKQIEK
;
A
#
# COMPACT_ATOMS: atom_id res chain seq x y z
N ILE A 1 13.27 2.25 -29.51
CA ILE A 1 12.78 0.94 -30.02
C ILE A 1 11.28 1.06 -30.04
N GLN A 2 10.66 1.04 -31.21
CA GLN A 2 9.21 1.15 -31.34
C GLN A 2 8.69 -0.26 -31.64
N GLU A 3 8.07 -0.89 -30.64
CA GLU A 3 7.46 -2.21 -30.77
C GLU A 3 6.25 -2.15 -31.72
N ASP A 4 5.91 -3.29 -32.31
CA ASP A 4 4.78 -3.39 -33.24
C ASP A 4 3.44 -3.04 -32.55
N PRO A 5 2.55 -2.24 -33.16
CA PRO A 5 1.25 -1.88 -32.57
C PRO A 5 0.38 -3.08 -32.18
N SER A 6 0.48 -4.21 -32.88
CA SER A 6 -0.22 -5.45 -32.54
C SER A 6 0.34 -6.12 -31.28
N THR A 7 1.62 -5.89 -30.94
CA THR A 7 2.26 -6.34 -29.70
C THR A 7 1.87 -5.47 -28.50
N ILE A 8 1.68 -4.16 -28.72
CA ILE A 8 1.33 -3.22 -27.65
C ILE A 8 -0.18 -3.14 -27.40
N GLY A 9 -1.01 -3.28 -28.43
CA GLY A 9 -2.46 -3.10 -28.35
C GLY A 9 -3.15 -4.04 -27.35
N GLY A 10 -4.07 -3.50 -26.54
CA GLY A 10 -4.87 -4.28 -25.57
C GLY A 10 -4.09 -4.80 -24.35
N GLN A 11 -2.82 -4.46 -24.23
CA GLN A 11 -1.96 -4.89 -23.13
C GLN A 11 -2.12 -4.01 -21.89
N VAL A 12 -2.10 -4.63 -20.70
CA VAL A 12 -1.98 -3.91 -19.41
C VAL A 12 -0.52 -3.79 -19.02
N TYR A 13 -0.13 -2.61 -18.52
CA TYR A 13 1.23 -2.28 -18.11
C TYR A 13 1.25 -1.72 -16.69
N PHE A 14 2.28 -2.10 -15.95
CA PHE A 14 2.57 -1.57 -14.62
C PHE A 14 3.87 -0.76 -14.71
N CYS A 15 3.82 0.52 -14.36
CA CYS A 15 4.97 1.43 -14.32
C CYS A 15 5.58 1.39 -12.91
N TYR A 16 6.51 0.47 -12.68
CA TYR A 16 7.21 0.34 -11.39
C TYR A 16 8.65 0.79 -11.49
N ASP A 17 9.21 1.17 -10.35
CA ASP A 17 10.62 1.47 -10.15
C ASP A 17 11.41 0.22 -9.71
N ASP A 18 12.66 0.44 -9.31
CA ASP A 18 13.57 -0.60 -8.79
C ASP A 18 13.42 -0.81 -7.27
N SER A 19 12.25 -0.47 -6.71
CA SER A 19 11.97 -0.70 -5.29
C SER A 19 12.07 -2.18 -4.90
N PRO A 20 12.48 -2.49 -3.65
CA PRO A 20 12.73 -3.86 -3.24
C PRO A 20 11.43 -4.66 -3.16
N TYR A 21 11.49 -5.93 -3.58
CA TYR A 21 10.39 -6.87 -3.43
C TYR A 21 10.18 -7.23 -1.94
N LYS A 22 9.10 -6.74 -1.35
CA LYS A 22 8.79 -6.87 0.09
C LYS A 22 7.28 -7.05 0.33
N SER A 23 6.92 -7.49 1.54
CA SER A 23 5.53 -7.40 2.02
C SER A 23 5.10 -5.93 2.11
N TYR A 24 3.79 -5.67 2.16
CA TYR A 24 3.29 -4.30 2.29
C TYR A 24 3.82 -3.64 3.57
N GLU A 25 3.81 -4.36 4.68
CA GLU A 25 4.30 -3.90 5.97
C GLU A 25 5.80 -3.59 5.91
N ASP A 26 6.62 -4.55 5.46
CA ASP A 26 8.08 -4.38 5.41
C ASP A 26 8.49 -3.28 4.43
N PHE A 27 7.75 -3.11 3.33
CA PHE A 27 7.96 -2.02 2.39
C PHE A 27 7.67 -0.67 3.03
N ASN A 28 6.53 -0.52 3.70
CA ASN A 28 6.18 0.74 4.37
C ASN A 28 7.16 1.07 5.51
N MET A 29 7.72 0.07 6.18
CA MET A 29 8.73 0.28 7.22
C MET A 29 10.04 0.88 6.69
N GLU A 30 10.32 0.84 5.38
CA GLU A 30 11.46 1.57 4.79
C GLU A 30 11.36 3.09 5.00
N PHE A 31 10.13 3.62 5.04
CA PHE A 31 9.87 5.05 5.25
C PHE A 31 9.53 5.37 6.69
N LEU A 32 8.80 4.47 7.36
CA LEU A 32 8.28 4.71 8.71
C LEU A 32 9.32 4.45 9.81
N SER A 33 10.22 3.48 9.66
CA SER A 33 11.25 3.20 10.69
C SER A 33 12.16 4.41 10.95
N PRO A 34 12.67 5.12 9.91
CA PRO A 34 13.41 6.37 10.10
C PRO A 34 12.62 7.48 10.81
N CYS A 35 11.29 7.40 10.80
CA CYS A 35 10.41 8.33 11.50
C CYS A 35 10.09 7.87 12.94
N GLY A 36 10.75 6.83 13.45
CA GLY A 36 10.59 6.33 14.82
C GLY A 36 9.51 5.27 15.00
N PHE A 37 8.82 4.86 13.92
CA PHE A 37 7.84 3.77 14.00
C PHE A 37 8.53 2.41 14.06
N ARG A 38 7.87 1.44 14.70
CA ARG A 38 8.32 0.05 14.73
C ARG A 38 7.13 -0.86 14.49
N LEU A 39 7.36 -1.93 13.73
CA LEU A 39 6.36 -2.96 13.55
C LEU A 39 6.18 -3.73 14.86
N LEU A 40 4.94 -3.90 15.29
CA LEU A 40 4.61 -4.69 16.49
C LEU A 40 4.46 -6.16 16.10
N GLY A 41 5.60 -6.86 16.09
CA GLY A 41 5.69 -8.28 15.73
C GLY A 41 5.65 -8.54 14.21
N SER A 42 5.86 -9.80 13.82
CA SER A 42 5.88 -10.25 12.42
C SER A 42 4.59 -10.95 11.98
N ARG A 43 3.56 -10.92 12.82
CA ARG A 43 2.26 -11.59 12.61
C ARG A 43 1.15 -10.70 13.16
N PRO A 44 -0.10 -10.89 12.70
CA PRO A 44 -1.24 -10.21 13.30
C PRO A 44 -1.24 -10.44 14.82
N LEU A 45 -1.36 -9.35 15.59
CA LEU A 45 -1.39 -9.42 17.06
C LEU A 45 -2.59 -10.21 17.57
N LEU A 46 -3.64 -10.32 16.76
CA LEU A 46 -4.87 -11.03 17.06
C LEU A 46 -4.99 -12.31 16.21
N PRO A 47 -5.54 -13.40 16.78
CA PRO A 47 -5.90 -14.58 16.00
C PRO A 47 -6.84 -14.22 14.84
N PHE A 48 -6.65 -14.86 13.69
CA PHE A 48 -7.39 -14.55 12.47
C PHE A 48 -8.92 -14.66 12.62
N PHE A 49 -9.41 -15.63 13.40
CA PHE A 49 -10.84 -15.75 13.69
C PHE A 49 -11.42 -14.51 14.38
N LEU A 50 -10.65 -13.90 15.29
CA LEU A 50 -11.09 -12.68 15.97
C LEU A 50 -11.16 -11.50 15.00
N LEU A 51 -10.18 -11.38 14.09
CA LEU A 51 -10.21 -10.36 13.03
C LEU A 51 -11.42 -10.53 12.11
N GLN A 52 -11.76 -11.77 11.73
CA GLN A 52 -12.96 -12.07 10.95
C GLN A 52 -14.24 -11.68 11.70
N LEU A 53 -14.33 -11.99 13.00
CA LEU A 53 -15.48 -11.63 13.82
C LEU A 53 -15.68 -10.12 13.88
N ILE A 54 -14.60 -9.36 14.14
CA ILE A 54 -14.65 -7.89 14.19
C ILE A 54 -15.05 -7.32 12.81
N ALA A 55 -14.47 -7.85 11.74
CA ALA A 55 -14.80 -7.43 10.38
C ALA A 55 -16.29 -7.68 10.06
N LEU A 56 -16.86 -8.82 10.47
CA LEU A 56 -18.27 -9.13 10.28
C LEU A 56 -19.17 -8.18 11.09
N ILE A 57 -18.83 -7.92 12.35
CA ILE A 57 -19.56 -6.95 13.20
C ILE A 57 -19.56 -5.58 12.53
N ASN A 58 -18.42 -5.12 12.03
CA ASN A 58 -18.29 -3.85 11.32
C ASN A 58 -19.16 -3.80 10.06
N ALA A 59 -19.27 -4.89 9.30
CA ALA A 59 -20.17 -4.97 8.14
C ALA A 59 -21.65 -4.89 8.54
N VAL A 60 -22.06 -5.56 9.62
CA VAL A 60 -23.43 -5.49 10.15
C VAL A 60 -23.75 -4.09 10.64
N LEU A 61 -22.85 -3.46 11.38
CA LEU A 61 -22.99 -2.07 11.84
C LEU A 61 -23.10 -1.11 10.66
N GLN A 62 -22.26 -1.26 9.64
CA GLN A 62 -22.33 -0.44 8.43
C GLN A 62 -23.70 -0.56 7.75
N TRP A 63 -24.25 -1.77 7.66
CA TRP A 63 -25.57 -1.98 7.09
C TRP A 63 -26.69 -1.35 7.94
N LEU A 64 -26.65 -1.53 9.26
CA LEU A 64 -27.64 -0.97 10.20
C LEU A 64 -27.60 0.56 10.27
N LEU A 65 -26.40 1.14 10.19
CA LEU A 65 -26.19 2.59 10.31
C LEU A 65 -26.36 3.33 8.99
N LYS A 66 -26.35 2.63 7.85
CA LYS A 66 -26.51 3.20 6.51
C LYS A 66 -27.62 4.26 6.37
N PRO A 67 -28.83 4.11 6.95
CA PRO A 67 -29.87 5.15 6.84
C PRO A 67 -29.63 6.37 7.74
N PHE A 68 -28.77 6.28 8.75
CA PHE A 68 -28.55 7.35 9.74
C PHE A 68 -27.24 8.11 9.50
N CYS A 69 -26.17 7.41 9.12
CA CYS A 69 -24.86 8.01 8.90
C CYS A 69 -23.96 7.14 8.00
N VAL A 70 -22.85 7.75 7.56
CA VAL A 70 -21.79 7.04 6.83
C VAL A 70 -20.83 6.41 7.84
N TYR A 71 -21.02 5.12 8.09
CA TYR A 71 -20.06 4.31 8.84
C TYR A 71 -19.16 3.52 7.88
N ALA A 72 -17.89 3.91 7.78
CA ALA A 72 -16.91 3.33 6.85
C ALA A 72 -15.68 2.79 7.60
N PRO A 73 -15.79 1.61 8.25
CA PRO A 73 -14.70 1.05 9.03
C PRO A 73 -13.55 0.56 8.13
N ILE A 74 -12.31 0.90 8.52
CA ILE A 74 -11.10 0.43 7.83
C ILE A 74 -11.05 -1.10 7.82
N LEU A 75 -11.38 -1.74 8.96
CA LEU A 75 -11.48 -3.19 9.06
C LEU A 75 -12.90 -3.65 8.71
N ASN A 76 -13.04 -4.30 7.56
CA ASN A 76 -14.26 -4.95 7.09
C ASN A 76 -13.87 -6.24 6.34
N PRO A 77 -14.82 -7.10 5.94
CA PRO A 77 -14.48 -8.40 5.35
C PRO A 77 -13.66 -8.26 4.07
N TYR A 78 -13.94 -7.25 3.24
CA TYR A 78 -13.18 -6.97 2.03
C TYR A 78 -11.73 -6.57 2.34
N THR A 79 -11.53 -5.58 3.22
CA THR A 79 -10.18 -5.11 3.55
C THR A 79 -9.37 -6.16 4.32
N LEU A 80 -10.02 -7.01 5.12
CA LEU A 80 -9.36 -8.15 5.78
C LEU A 80 -8.83 -9.15 4.75
N VAL A 81 -9.62 -9.48 3.72
CA VAL A 81 -9.17 -10.36 2.63
C VAL A 81 -7.98 -9.74 1.90
N ILE A 82 -8.06 -8.46 1.53
CA ILE A 82 -6.98 -7.75 0.86
C ILE A 82 -5.70 -7.76 1.71
N ALA A 83 -5.79 -7.39 3.00
CA ALA A 83 -4.64 -7.37 3.90
C ALA A 83 -4.05 -8.77 4.16
N SER A 84 -4.85 -9.83 4.02
CA SER A 84 -4.42 -11.21 4.24
C SER A 84 -3.98 -11.94 2.96
N THR A 85 -4.06 -11.28 1.81
CA THR A 85 -3.74 -11.89 0.51
C THR A 85 -2.44 -11.32 -0.03
N THR A 86 -1.52 -12.19 -0.42
CA THR A 86 -0.30 -11.79 -1.11
C THR A 86 -0.61 -11.55 -2.59
N PHE A 87 -0.23 -10.37 -3.09
CA PHE A 87 -0.31 -10.02 -4.49
C PHE A 87 1.09 -9.91 -5.09
N THR A 88 1.31 -10.55 -6.23
CA THR A 88 2.56 -10.44 -6.99
C THR A 88 2.23 -10.01 -8.41
N VAL A 89 2.90 -8.98 -8.90
CA VAL A 89 2.72 -8.45 -10.26
C VAL A 89 4.04 -8.46 -11.01
N LYS A 90 3.99 -8.78 -12.31
CA LYS A 90 5.16 -8.65 -13.19
C LYS A 90 5.24 -7.24 -13.73
N THR A 91 6.37 -6.58 -13.51
CA THR A 91 6.52 -5.14 -13.73
C THR A 91 7.43 -4.76 -14.90
N ASN A 92 8.23 -5.70 -15.43
CA ASN A 92 9.23 -5.41 -16.46
C ASN A 92 8.64 -5.10 -17.86
N LYS A 93 7.33 -5.23 -18.04
CA LYS A 93 6.67 -5.10 -19.35
C LYS A 93 6.76 -3.67 -19.90
N ALA A 94 6.58 -2.66 -19.04
CA ALA A 94 6.69 -1.26 -19.43
C ALA A 94 8.12 -0.90 -19.85
N LEU A 95 9.11 -1.37 -19.09
CA LEU A 95 10.53 -1.20 -19.43
C LEU A 95 10.84 -1.84 -20.79
N LYS A 96 10.38 -3.07 -21.04
CA LYS A 96 10.66 -3.77 -22.29
C LYS A 96 10.04 -3.11 -23.51
N HIS A 97 8.75 -2.79 -23.45
CA HIS A 97 8.03 -2.30 -24.63
C HIS A 97 8.22 -0.81 -24.89
N PHE A 98 8.48 -0.01 -23.84
CA PHE A 98 8.57 1.44 -23.95
C PHE A 98 9.91 2.03 -23.53
N GLY A 99 10.84 1.21 -23.01
CA GLY A 99 12.05 1.74 -22.37
C GLY A 99 11.75 2.56 -21.12
N TYR A 100 10.58 2.33 -20.48
CA TYR A 100 10.14 3.07 -19.31
C TYR A 100 11.22 3.06 -18.22
N LYS A 101 11.50 4.24 -17.67
CA LYS A 101 12.33 4.44 -16.48
C LYS A 101 11.64 5.45 -15.57
N PRO A 102 11.64 5.22 -14.24
CA PRO A 102 11.12 6.21 -13.30
C PRO A 102 11.95 7.50 -13.36
N CYS A 103 11.34 8.64 -13.01
CA CYS A 103 12.02 9.94 -13.00
C CYS A 103 13.09 10.06 -11.91
N PHE A 104 12.93 9.30 -10.83
CA PHE A 104 13.81 9.27 -9.67
C PHE A 104 14.22 7.83 -9.40
N THR A 105 15.41 7.62 -8.85
CA THR A 105 15.78 6.29 -8.35
C THR A 105 14.93 5.93 -7.13
N TRP A 106 14.94 4.64 -6.79
CA TRP A 106 14.31 4.16 -5.57
C TRP A 106 14.84 4.89 -4.33
N GLU A 107 16.15 5.07 -4.23
CA GLU A 107 16.81 5.73 -3.10
C GLU A 107 16.42 7.20 -2.99
N GLU A 108 16.37 7.92 -4.10
CA GLU A 108 15.93 9.32 -4.15
C GLU A 108 14.47 9.44 -3.68
N SER A 109 13.59 8.62 -4.25
CA SER A 109 12.16 8.60 -3.90
C SER A 109 11.97 8.29 -2.42
N ARG A 110 12.65 7.25 -1.91
CA ARG A 110 12.61 6.86 -0.49
C ARG A 110 13.08 7.98 0.43
N ASN A 111 14.20 8.63 0.12
CA ASN A 111 14.75 9.69 0.95
C ASN A 111 13.86 10.94 0.93
N HIS A 112 13.28 11.29 -0.22
CA HIS A 112 12.32 12.39 -0.34
C HIS A 112 11.06 12.12 0.49
N THR A 113 10.49 10.90 0.40
CA THR A 113 9.32 10.52 1.19
C THR A 113 9.60 10.54 2.69
N ILE A 114 10.75 10.02 3.13
CA ILE A 114 11.15 10.06 4.55
C ILE A 114 11.25 11.51 5.04
N ARG A 115 11.92 12.38 4.29
CA ARG A 115 12.05 13.80 4.66
C ARG A 115 10.69 14.46 4.81
N TRP A 116 9.81 14.27 3.82
CA TRP A 116 8.46 14.82 3.87
C TRP A 116 7.66 14.30 5.07
N LEU A 117 7.74 13.01 5.40
CA LEU A 117 7.08 12.45 6.58
C LEU A 117 7.58 13.07 7.89
N GLN A 118 8.88 13.34 7.99
CA GLN A 118 9.47 13.99 9.16
C GLN A 118 9.02 15.44 9.30
N GLU A 119 8.92 16.18 8.19
CA GLU A 119 8.38 17.55 8.16
C GLU A 119 6.92 17.59 8.62
N VAL A 120 6.06 16.74 8.06
CA VAL A 120 4.65 16.62 8.46
C VAL A 120 4.50 16.23 9.94
N ALA A 121 5.37 15.34 10.44
CA ALA A 121 5.36 14.96 11.85
C ALA A 121 5.77 16.12 12.78
N ALA A 122 6.74 16.93 12.37
CA ALA A 122 7.19 18.10 13.14
C ALA A 122 6.11 19.20 13.18
N GLU A 123 5.45 19.48 12.05
CA GLU A 123 4.35 20.46 11.99
C GLU A 123 3.22 20.11 12.96
N LYS A 124 2.80 18.84 13.01
CA LYS A 124 1.76 18.37 13.94
C LYS A 124 2.16 18.44 15.42
N GLN A 125 3.44 18.50 15.74
CA GLN A 125 3.91 18.70 17.12
C GLN A 125 3.87 20.17 17.53
N ILE A 126 3.99 21.10 16.57
CA ILE A 126 3.92 22.54 16.81
C ILE A 126 2.46 23.01 16.99
N GLU A 127 1.50 22.35 16.33
CA GLU A 127 0.07 22.65 16.45
C GLU A 127 -0.58 22.12 17.74
N LYS A 128 0.10 21.23 18.47
CA LYS A 128 -0.36 20.66 19.76
C LYS A 128 0.16 21.46 20.96
#